data_AF-A0A2D9RKL2-F1
#
_entry.id   AF-A0A2D9RKL2-F1
#
_cell.length_a   1.000
_cell.length_b   1.000
_cell.length_c   1.000
_cell.angle_alpha   90.00
_cell.angle_beta   90.00
_cell.angle_gamma   90.00
#
_symmetry.space_group_name_H-M   'P 1'
#
loop_
_entity.id
_entity.type
_entity.pdbx_description
1 polymer ?
#
loop_
_entity_poly.entity_id
_entity_poly.type
_entity_poly.pdbx_seq_one_letter_code
_entity_poly.pdbx_strand_id
1 'polypeptide(L)'
;MLLFLRSNSPVSDSSRSNPFEPGSLHGLDFGEFQEVIEEVANTIPSPLKRALRDITFINGCHPWSTAVIGQCPYGTFDSAGWDADNSIGHPWANTIWISSAAAQSDELPDVIIHEVAHAFVHHHLSNCYFFQNEVDSVEELLFLDFAHDEANPAELLADAFTLVFGSRGENSYTYYLDKHDFVVQEEVMSRIRAAVSLCSK
;
A
#
# COMPACT_ATOMS: atom_id res chain seq x y z
N MET A 1 -2.55 9.99 -2.41
CA MET A 1 -3.40 8.84 -2.12
C MET A 1 -3.23 7.84 -3.24
N LEU A 2 -2.82 6.62 -2.90
CA LEU A 2 -2.60 5.53 -3.84
C LEU A 2 -3.45 4.34 -3.37
N LEU A 3 -3.95 3.53 -4.30
CA LEU A 3 -5.12 2.68 -4.12
C LEU A 3 -4.84 1.27 -4.60
N PHE A 4 -5.05 0.24 -3.80
CA PHE A 4 -5.01 -1.13 -4.31
C PHE A 4 -6.40 -1.69 -4.58
N LEU A 5 -6.67 -2.00 -5.85
CA LEU A 5 -7.98 -2.42 -6.33
C LEU A 5 -8.09 -3.95 -6.43
N ARG A 6 -9.32 -4.41 -6.32
CA ARG A 6 -9.70 -5.81 -6.52
C ARG A 6 -9.78 -6.13 -8.02
N SER A 7 -9.38 -7.34 -8.41
CA SER A 7 -9.75 -7.91 -9.72
C SER A 7 -11.26 -8.18 -9.82
N ASN A 8 -11.86 -7.99 -11.00
CA ASN A 8 -13.30 -8.21 -11.23
C ASN A 8 -13.68 -9.70 -11.11
N SER A 9 -13.81 -10.20 -9.88
CA SER A 9 -14.46 -11.48 -9.57
C SER A 9 -15.76 -11.21 -8.79
N PRO A 10 -16.90 -11.79 -9.21
CA PRO A 10 -18.16 -11.54 -8.55
C PRO A 10 -18.16 -12.28 -7.21
N VAL A 11 -18.10 -11.53 -6.11
CA VAL A 11 -18.62 -12.01 -4.82
C VAL A 11 -19.90 -11.25 -4.60
N SER A 12 -21.00 -11.99 -4.53
CA SER A 12 -22.35 -11.50 -4.30
C SER A 12 -22.40 -10.73 -2.98
N ASP A 13 -22.66 -9.43 -3.08
CA ASP A 13 -23.00 -8.60 -1.94
C ASP A 13 -24.43 -8.95 -1.49
N SER A 14 -24.54 -9.41 -0.24
CA SER A 14 -25.80 -9.61 0.45
C SER A 14 -25.54 -9.66 1.95
N SER A 15 -25.63 -8.50 2.61
CA SER A 15 -26.62 -8.22 3.67
C SER A 15 -26.08 -7.28 4.76
N ARG A 16 -27.01 -6.44 5.24
CA ARG A 16 -26.82 -5.35 6.20
C ARG A 16 -26.42 -5.83 7.61
N SER A 17 -25.66 -4.93 8.25
CA SER A 17 -25.46 -4.65 9.68
C SER A 17 -24.81 -5.72 10.56
N ASN A 18 -23.61 -5.39 11.07
CA ASN A 18 -23.38 -5.37 12.51
C ASN A 18 -22.31 -4.30 12.90
N PRO A 19 -22.54 -3.56 14.00
CA PRO A 19 -21.65 -2.51 14.49
C PRO A 19 -20.54 -3.09 15.39
N PHE A 20 -19.34 -2.54 15.23
CA PHE A 20 -18.26 -2.25 16.22
C PHE A 20 -18.25 -3.09 17.52
N GLU A 21 -17.19 -3.81 17.88
CA GLU A 21 -15.83 -3.33 18.19
C GLU A 21 -14.84 -4.54 18.33
N PRO A 22 -13.49 -4.39 18.18
CA PRO A 22 -12.70 -3.79 19.25
C PRO A 22 -11.58 -2.83 18.81
N GLY A 23 -11.53 -1.69 19.50
CA GLY A 23 -10.42 -0.73 19.46
C GLY A 23 -10.78 0.55 18.70
N SER A 24 -10.52 1.69 19.36
CA SER A 24 -10.69 3.02 18.79
C SER A 24 -9.37 3.77 18.82
N LEU A 25 -8.90 4.23 17.66
CA LEU A 25 -7.83 5.22 17.57
C LEU A 25 -8.41 6.54 17.06
N HIS A 26 -8.31 7.59 17.86
CA HIS A 26 -8.84 8.92 17.52
C HIS A 26 -10.33 8.95 17.12
N GLY A 27 -11.14 8.02 17.64
CA GLY A 27 -12.56 7.90 17.28
C GLY A 27 -12.83 7.14 15.99
N LEU A 28 -11.80 6.52 15.39
CA LEU A 28 -11.96 5.53 14.34
C LEU A 28 -12.08 4.15 14.95
N ASP A 29 -13.21 3.52 14.68
CA ASP A 29 -13.47 2.17 15.13
C ASP A 29 -12.85 1.16 14.16
N PHE A 30 -12.11 0.21 14.72
CA PHE A 30 -11.52 -0.88 13.93
C PHE A 30 -12.54 -1.96 13.62
N GLY A 31 -12.42 -2.54 12.42
CA GLY A 31 -13.21 -3.71 12.02
C GLY A 31 -12.76 -5.00 12.70
N GLU A 32 -13.59 -6.04 12.54
CA GLU A 32 -13.43 -7.37 13.15
C GLU A 32 -12.09 -8.05 12.85
N PHE A 33 -11.41 -7.70 11.76
CA PHE A 33 -10.19 -8.35 11.30
C PHE A 33 -8.91 -7.57 11.64
N GLN A 34 -8.99 -6.61 12.56
CA GLN A 34 -7.83 -5.80 12.97
C GLN A 34 -6.65 -6.65 13.44
N GLU A 35 -6.90 -7.64 14.31
CA GLU A 35 -5.85 -8.54 14.82
C GLU A 35 -5.16 -9.32 13.69
N VAL A 36 -5.94 -9.83 12.72
CA VAL A 36 -5.39 -10.56 11.56
C VAL A 36 -4.48 -9.66 10.72
N ILE A 37 -4.88 -8.41 10.49
CA ILE A 37 -4.06 -7.44 9.75
C ILE A 37 -2.77 -7.15 10.50
N GLU A 38 -2.83 -6.94 11.81
CA GLU A 38 -1.66 -6.67 12.65
C GLU A 38 -0.71 -7.87 12.72
N GLU A 39 -1.24 -9.10 12.83
CA GLU A 39 -0.47 -10.34 12.78
C GLU A 39 0.33 -10.46 11.47
N VAL A 40 -0.32 -10.20 10.33
CA VAL A 40 0.37 -10.23 9.03
C VAL A 40 1.35 -9.06 8.89
N ALA A 41 1.00 -7.85 9.34
CA ALA A 41 1.91 -6.71 9.34
C ALA A 41 3.18 -6.97 10.16
N ASN A 42 3.10 -7.75 11.24
CA ASN A 42 4.27 -8.14 12.04
C ASN A 42 5.26 -9.04 11.26
N THR A 43 4.83 -9.67 10.16
CA THR A 43 5.67 -10.47 9.27
C THR A 43 6.41 -9.66 8.20
N ILE A 44 6.15 -8.36 8.09
CA ILE A 44 6.82 -7.48 7.10
C ILE A 44 8.34 -7.60 7.23
N PRO A 45 9.08 -7.77 6.12
CA PRO A 45 10.53 -7.91 6.15
C PRO A 45 11.23 -6.72 6.81
N SER A 46 12.29 -7.01 7.58
CA SER A 46 13.07 -6.01 8.32
C SER A 46 13.51 -4.77 7.51
N PRO A 47 13.90 -4.88 6.21
CA PRO A 47 14.24 -3.70 5.41
C PRO A 47 13.11 -2.67 5.29
N LEU A 48 11.86 -3.12 5.31
CA LEU A 48 10.68 -2.25 5.18
C LEU A 48 10.14 -1.77 6.52
N LYS A 49 10.48 -2.44 7.64
CA LYS A 49 9.97 -2.10 8.98
C LYS A 49 10.21 -0.65 9.41
N ARG A 50 11.24 0.01 8.86
CA ARG A 50 11.50 1.42 9.16
C ARG A 50 10.38 2.35 8.69
N ALA A 51 9.81 2.08 7.51
CA ALA A 51 8.71 2.87 6.96
C ALA A 51 7.45 2.80 7.83
N LEU A 52 7.33 1.75 8.65
CA LEU A 52 6.22 1.53 9.56
C LEU A 52 6.32 2.35 10.85
N ARG A 53 7.45 3.05 11.09
CA ARG A 53 7.56 3.89 12.28
C ARG A 53 6.54 5.02 12.12
N ASP A 54 5.52 5.01 12.96
CA ASP A 54 4.41 5.96 13.00
C ASP A 54 3.25 5.68 12.00
N ILE A 55 3.24 4.51 11.35
CA ILE A 55 2.06 4.03 10.58
C ILE A 55 1.13 3.24 11.49
N THR A 56 -0.17 3.51 11.39
CA THR A 56 -1.21 2.64 11.96
C THR A 56 -1.97 1.92 10.85
N PHE A 57 -2.16 0.61 11.03
CA PHE A 57 -3.05 -0.18 10.19
C PHE A 57 -4.49 -0.08 10.71
N ILE A 58 -5.45 0.08 9.81
CA ILE A 58 -6.87 0.21 10.14
C ILE A 58 -7.65 -0.82 9.33
N ASN A 59 -8.40 -1.70 10.00
CA ASN A 59 -9.39 -2.53 9.33
C ASN A 59 -10.63 -1.70 9.01
N GLY A 60 -10.79 -1.32 7.74
CA GLY A 60 -11.92 -0.50 7.31
C GLY A 60 -11.81 -0.05 5.86
N CYS A 61 -12.82 0.71 5.42
CA CYS A 61 -12.84 1.32 4.10
C CYS A 61 -12.38 2.77 4.21
N HIS A 62 -11.30 3.12 3.52
CA HIS A 62 -10.82 4.49 3.50
C HIS A 62 -11.89 5.44 2.91
N PRO A 63 -12.27 6.54 3.60
CA PRO A 63 -13.43 7.35 3.25
C PRO A 63 -13.32 7.99 1.88
N TRP A 64 -12.21 8.66 1.58
CA TRP A 64 -12.01 9.33 0.29
C TRP A 64 -11.92 8.32 -0.87
N SER A 65 -11.18 7.23 -0.69
CA SER A 65 -11.00 6.20 -1.71
C SER A 65 -12.34 5.57 -2.09
N THR A 66 -13.16 5.29 -1.08
CA THR A 66 -14.50 4.73 -1.26
C THR A 66 -15.40 5.71 -2.01
N ALA A 67 -15.31 7.01 -1.70
CA ALA A 67 -16.08 8.04 -2.40
C ALA A 67 -15.68 8.18 -3.88
N VAL A 68 -14.38 8.08 -4.20
CA VAL A 68 -13.85 8.22 -5.56
C VAL A 68 -14.13 6.97 -6.42
N ILE A 69 -13.92 5.78 -5.86
CA ILE A 69 -14.04 4.51 -6.62
C ILE A 69 -15.49 3.98 -6.60
N GLY A 70 -16.29 4.37 -5.60
CA GLY A 70 -17.66 3.89 -5.40
C GLY A 70 -17.76 2.53 -4.69
N GLN A 71 -16.63 1.98 -4.24
CA GLN A 71 -16.55 0.75 -3.46
C GLN A 71 -15.31 0.76 -2.56
N CYS A 72 -15.29 -0.12 -1.56
CA CYS A 72 -14.15 -0.28 -0.65
C CYS A 72 -12.95 -0.90 -1.38
N PRO A 73 -11.80 -0.21 -1.48
CA PRO A 73 -10.59 -0.79 -2.06
C PRO A 73 -10.01 -1.89 -1.16
N TYR A 74 -9.12 -2.72 -1.69
CA TYR A 74 -8.44 -3.74 -0.88
C TYR A 74 -7.51 -3.11 0.16
N GLY A 75 -6.72 -2.13 -0.30
CA GLY A 75 -5.80 -1.36 0.51
C GLY A 75 -5.82 0.12 0.14
N THR A 76 -5.39 0.97 1.06
CA THR A 76 -5.08 2.38 0.80
C THR A 76 -4.07 2.91 1.83
N PHE A 77 -2.91 3.38 1.37
CA PHE A 77 -2.04 4.24 2.14
C PHE A 77 -2.48 5.71 2.04
N ASP A 78 -2.78 6.30 3.20
CA ASP A 78 -3.14 7.70 3.34
C ASP A 78 -2.09 8.48 4.12
N SER A 79 -1.24 9.24 3.41
CA SER A 79 -0.26 10.12 4.04
C SER A 79 -0.85 11.41 4.61
N ALA A 80 -2.01 11.86 4.13
CA ALA A 80 -2.50 13.22 4.38
C ALA A 80 -3.75 13.29 5.25
N GLY A 81 -4.42 12.16 5.53
CA GLY A 81 -5.63 12.13 6.32
C GLY A 81 -6.81 12.66 5.51
N TRP A 82 -7.07 12.07 4.35
CA TRP A 82 -8.16 12.49 3.45
C TRP A 82 -9.51 11.99 3.96
N ASP A 83 -10.54 12.83 3.84
CA ASP A 83 -11.93 12.46 4.09
C ASP A 83 -12.78 12.50 2.80
N ALA A 84 -13.98 11.95 2.85
CA ALA A 84 -14.90 11.83 1.72
C ALA A 84 -15.30 13.17 1.09
N ASP A 85 -15.14 14.28 1.81
CA ASP A 85 -15.42 15.65 1.33
C ASP A 85 -14.21 16.36 0.70
N ASN A 86 -13.09 15.64 0.50
CA ASN A 86 -11.79 16.15 0.03
C ASN A 86 -11.02 17.02 1.03
N SER A 87 -11.42 17.07 2.31
CA SER A 87 -10.60 17.67 3.36
C SER A 87 -9.42 16.77 3.73
N ILE A 88 -8.33 17.39 4.22
CA ILE A 88 -7.08 16.74 4.63
C ILE A 88 -6.67 17.19 6.04
N GLY A 89 -5.72 16.48 6.64
CA GLY A 89 -5.16 16.80 7.97
C GLY A 89 -5.97 16.19 9.11
N HIS A 90 -6.77 15.16 8.82
CA HIS A 90 -7.52 14.44 9.84
C HIS A 90 -6.61 13.55 10.71
N PRO A 91 -7.08 13.13 11.90
CA PRO A 91 -6.29 12.32 12.84
C PRO A 91 -5.79 10.98 12.28
N TRP A 92 -6.33 10.51 11.16
CA TRP A 92 -5.91 9.30 10.46
C TRP A 92 -4.95 9.56 9.31
N ALA A 93 -4.32 10.73 9.26
CA ALA A 93 -3.15 10.90 8.43
C ALA A 93 -2.06 9.88 8.81
N ASN A 94 -1.30 9.46 7.81
CA ASN A 94 -0.26 8.45 7.91
C ASN A 94 -0.76 7.06 8.34
N THR A 95 -1.85 6.59 7.72
CA THR A 95 -2.45 5.28 8.02
C THR A 95 -2.51 4.39 6.79
N ILE A 96 -2.54 3.08 7.01
CA ILE A 96 -2.81 2.08 5.98
C ILE A 96 -4.15 1.44 6.28
N TRP A 97 -5.10 1.61 5.38
CA TRP A 97 -6.44 1.03 5.48
C TRP A 97 -6.49 -0.27 4.72
N ILE A 98 -6.96 -1.34 5.37
CA ILE A 98 -7.13 -2.66 4.78
C ILE A 98 -8.58 -3.06 4.94
N SER A 99 -9.26 -3.34 3.83
CA SER A 99 -10.66 -3.77 3.87
C SER A 99 -10.82 -5.15 4.51
N SER A 100 -11.98 -5.43 5.09
CA SER A 100 -12.31 -6.77 5.57
C SER A 100 -12.30 -7.82 4.46
N ALA A 101 -12.57 -7.43 3.21
CA ALA A 101 -12.48 -8.34 2.06
C ALA A 101 -11.03 -8.77 1.78
N ALA A 102 -10.08 -7.82 1.83
CA ALA A 102 -8.66 -8.14 1.74
C ALA A 102 -8.23 -9.01 2.93
N ALA A 103 -8.67 -8.67 4.15
CA ALA A 103 -8.31 -9.40 5.37
C ALA A 103 -8.76 -10.87 5.39
N GLN A 104 -9.85 -11.18 4.68
CA GLN A 104 -10.37 -12.54 4.52
C GLN A 104 -9.77 -13.28 3.32
N SER A 105 -9.04 -12.59 2.46
CA SER A 105 -8.46 -13.16 1.26
C SER A 105 -7.07 -13.73 1.51
N ASP A 106 -6.66 -14.71 0.70
CA ASP A 106 -5.28 -15.20 0.66
C ASP A 106 -4.29 -14.14 0.11
N GLU A 107 -4.79 -12.97 -0.32
CA GLU A 107 -3.99 -11.89 -0.90
C GLU A 107 -3.51 -10.88 0.16
N LEU A 108 -4.01 -10.95 1.40
CA LEU A 108 -3.69 -10.02 2.49
C LEU A 108 -2.18 -9.70 2.65
N PRO A 109 -1.26 -10.69 2.64
CA PRO A 109 0.16 -10.39 2.79
C PRO A 109 0.72 -9.49 1.69
N ASP A 110 0.28 -9.67 0.45
CA ASP A 110 0.74 -8.84 -0.67
C ASP A 110 0.05 -7.49 -0.71
N VAL A 111 -1.24 -7.41 -0.35
CA VAL A 111 -1.93 -6.13 -0.15
C VAL A 111 -1.17 -5.28 0.89
N ILE A 112 -0.78 -5.88 2.01
CA ILE A 112 0.00 -5.18 3.03
C ILE A 112 1.35 -4.72 2.49
N ILE A 113 2.11 -5.56 1.79
CA ILE A 113 3.41 -5.16 1.23
C ILE A 113 3.24 -4.05 0.19
N HIS A 114 2.20 -4.10 -0.64
CA HIS A 114 1.86 -3.06 -1.61
C HIS A 114 1.64 -1.71 -0.92
N GLU A 115 0.76 -1.65 0.09
CA GLU A 115 0.49 -0.36 0.78
C GLU A 115 1.69 0.13 1.58
N VAL A 116 2.48 -0.79 2.14
CA VAL A 116 3.73 -0.44 2.82
C VAL A 116 4.77 0.09 1.84
N ALA A 117 4.76 -0.35 0.58
CA ALA A 117 5.62 0.21 -0.45
C ALA A 117 5.30 1.69 -0.70
N HIS A 118 4.02 2.05 -0.82
CA HIS A 118 3.59 3.45 -0.93
C HIS A 118 4.09 4.29 0.23
N ALA A 119 3.94 3.78 1.45
CA ALA A 119 4.41 4.48 2.64
C ALA A 119 5.94 4.56 2.71
N PHE A 120 6.66 3.51 2.28
CA PHE A 120 8.12 3.52 2.22
C PHE A 120 8.63 4.53 1.21
N VAL A 121 8.06 4.56 0.00
CA VAL A 121 8.40 5.53 -1.05
C VAL A 121 8.20 6.94 -0.50
N HIS A 122 7.03 7.20 0.08
CA HIS A 122 6.69 8.50 0.65
C HIS A 122 7.66 8.95 1.77
N HIS A 123 7.95 8.09 2.74
CA HIS A 123 8.76 8.44 3.91
C HIS A 123 10.28 8.43 3.66
N HIS A 124 10.75 7.62 2.71
CA HIS A 124 12.17 7.31 2.61
C HIS A 124 12.77 7.53 1.25
N LEU A 125 12.01 7.45 0.15
CA LEU A 125 12.59 7.62 -1.19
C LEU A 125 12.45 9.04 -1.72
N SER A 126 11.35 9.74 -1.39
CA SER A 126 11.05 11.11 -1.82
C SER A 126 12.14 12.14 -1.49
N ASN A 127 12.90 11.90 -0.42
CA ASN A 127 13.96 12.79 0.06
C ASN A 127 15.33 12.07 0.19
N CYS A 128 15.49 10.93 -0.47
CA CYS A 128 16.75 10.21 -0.55
C CYS A 128 17.36 10.39 -1.94
N TYR A 129 18.68 10.44 -2.02
CA TYR A 129 19.43 10.73 -3.25
C TYR A 129 20.64 9.80 -3.34
N PHE A 130 20.99 9.30 -4.53
CA PHE A 130 22.16 8.43 -4.70
C PHE A 130 23.49 9.17 -4.47
N PHE A 131 23.52 10.51 -4.67
CA PHE A 131 24.64 11.39 -4.32
C PHE A 131 24.19 12.75 -3.75
N GLN A 132 25.02 13.39 -2.92
CA GLN A 132 24.70 14.67 -2.22
C GLN A 132 24.40 15.88 -3.14
N ASN A 133 24.58 15.75 -4.46
CA ASN A 133 24.47 16.85 -5.43
C ASN A 133 23.47 16.57 -6.57
N GLU A 134 22.64 15.53 -6.47
CA GLU A 134 21.70 15.16 -7.55
C GLU A 134 20.35 15.84 -7.42
N VAL A 135 19.76 16.14 -8.58
CA VAL A 135 18.50 16.88 -8.74
C VAL A 135 17.30 15.97 -8.48
N ASP A 136 17.42 14.69 -8.86
CA ASP A 136 16.32 13.72 -8.80
C ASP A 136 16.47 12.81 -7.57
N SER A 137 15.38 12.66 -6.84
CA SER A 137 15.25 11.73 -5.72
C SER A 137 15.31 10.26 -6.19
N VAL A 138 15.59 9.34 -5.27
CA VAL A 138 15.52 7.89 -5.53
C VAL A 138 14.12 7.48 -5.99
N GLU A 139 13.07 8.14 -5.48
CA GLU A 139 11.70 7.95 -5.96
C GLU A 139 11.57 8.28 -7.44
N GLU A 140 11.98 9.49 -7.86
CA GLU A 140 11.88 9.93 -9.26
C GLU A 140 12.65 8.99 -10.19
N LEU A 141 13.84 8.55 -9.79
CA LEU A 141 14.64 7.60 -10.56
C LEU A 141 13.97 6.24 -10.70
N LEU A 142 13.33 5.73 -9.64
CA LEU A 142 12.56 4.49 -9.73
C LEU A 142 11.30 4.67 -10.59
N PHE A 143 10.59 5.80 -10.49
CA PHE A 143 9.40 6.02 -11.32
C PHE A 143 9.71 6.03 -12.82
N LEU A 144 10.93 6.41 -13.23
CA LEU A 144 11.35 6.26 -14.63
C LEU A 144 11.37 4.80 -15.10
N ASP A 145 11.72 3.85 -14.23
CA ASP A 145 11.69 2.41 -14.53
C ASP A 145 10.27 1.86 -14.68
N PHE A 146 9.28 2.57 -14.15
CA PHE A 146 7.85 2.21 -14.16
C PHE A 146 7.00 3.15 -15.01
N ALA A 147 7.63 3.96 -15.88
CA ALA A 147 6.91 4.83 -16.80
C ALA A 147 6.05 4.00 -17.75
N HIS A 148 4.74 4.29 -17.78
CA HIS A 148 3.76 3.59 -18.58
C HIS A 148 2.65 4.55 -19.02
N ASP A 149 2.12 4.38 -20.24
CA ASP A 149 1.16 5.32 -20.83
C ASP A 149 -0.21 5.33 -20.11
N GLU A 150 -0.59 4.20 -19.52
CA GLU A 150 -1.93 3.99 -18.95
C GLU A 150 -1.92 3.68 -17.45
N ALA A 151 -0.75 3.43 -16.87
CA ALA A 151 -0.62 2.98 -15.49
C ALA A 151 0.09 4.03 -14.66
N ASN A 152 -0.31 4.18 -13.41
CA ASN A 152 0.39 5.04 -12.47
C ASN A 152 1.72 4.36 -12.06
N PRO A 153 2.90 4.98 -12.31
CA PRO A 153 4.19 4.39 -11.94
C PRO A 153 4.30 4.02 -10.47
N ALA A 154 3.65 4.78 -9.58
CA ALA A 154 3.66 4.51 -8.15
C ALA A 154 2.97 3.18 -7.81
N GLU A 155 1.87 2.86 -8.50
CA GLU A 155 1.13 1.60 -8.30
C GLU A 155 1.89 0.40 -8.87
N LEU A 156 2.53 0.55 -10.03
CA LEU A 156 3.40 -0.48 -10.60
C LEU A 156 4.64 -0.73 -9.71
N LEU A 157 5.24 0.32 -9.16
CA LEU A 157 6.35 0.20 -8.21
C LEU A 157 5.90 -0.53 -6.93
N ALA A 158 4.71 -0.23 -6.41
CA ALA A 158 4.19 -0.88 -5.22
C ALA A 158 3.93 -2.38 -5.43
N ASP A 159 3.45 -2.79 -6.59
CA ASP A 159 3.39 -4.21 -6.96
C ASP A 159 4.78 -4.84 -7.12
N ALA A 160 5.74 -4.11 -7.69
CA ALA A 160 7.12 -4.61 -7.77
C ALA A 160 7.72 -4.85 -6.38
N PHE A 161 7.33 -4.09 -5.36
CA PHE A 161 7.72 -4.35 -3.98
C PHE A 161 7.15 -5.69 -3.47
N THR A 162 5.95 -6.11 -3.88
CA THR A 162 5.41 -7.44 -3.49
C THR A 162 6.23 -8.56 -4.11
N LEU A 163 6.65 -8.43 -5.37
CA LEU A 163 7.56 -9.39 -6.01
C LEU A 163 8.93 -9.47 -5.29
N VAL A 164 9.46 -8.31 -4.86
CA VAL A 164 10.82 -8.21 -4.30
C VAL A 164 10.89 -8.59 -2.83
N PHE A 165 9.89 -8.21 -2.04
CA PHE A 165 9.88 -8.34 -0.57
C PHE A 165 8.76 -9.22 -0.04
N GLY A 166 7.73 -9.51 -0.83
CA GLY A 166 6.68 -10.46 -0.48
C GLY A 166 7.22 -11.87 -0.34
N SER A 167 6.53 -12.69 0.46
CA SER A 167 6.93 -14.08 0.71
C SER A 167 6.63 -15.02 -0.46
N ARG A 168 5.79 -14.59 -1.41
CA ARG A 168 5.31 -15.40 -2.54
C ARG A 168 6.12 -15.20 -3.83
N GLY A 169 6.93 -14.15 -3.93
CA GLY A 169 7.76 -13.85 -5.09
C GLY A 169 6.93 -13.75 -6.37
N GLU A 170 7.26 -14.53 -7.40
CA GLU A 170 6.52 -14.57 -8.68
C GLU A 170 5.04 -15.01 -8.55
N ASN A 171 4.64 -15.62 -7.44
CA ASN A 171 3.23 -15.98 -7.19
C ASN A 171 2.51 -14.90 -6.35
N SER A 172 3.10 -13.73 -6.19
CA SER A 172 2.44 -12.62 -5.50
C SER A 172 1.25 -12.09 -6.30
N TYR A 173 0.27 -11.56 -5.57
CA TYR A 173 -0.85 -10.83 -6.15
C TYR A 173 -0.38 -9.42 -6.52
N THR A 174 -0.38 -9.11 -7.82
CA THR A 174 0.14 -7.87 -8.40
C THR A 174 -0.88 -7.27 -9.37
N TYR A 175 -1.95 -6.68 -8.83
CA TYR A 175 -3.09 -6.22 -9.61
C TYR A 175 -2.73 -5.28 -10.76
N TYR A 176 -1.84 -4.31 -10.52
CA TYR A 176 -1.46 -3.31 -11.52
C TYR A 176 -0.49 -3.84 -12.55
N LEU A 177 0.47 -4.68 -12.16
CA LEU A 177 1.33 -5.37 -13.12
C LEU A 177 0.50 -6.26 -14.04
N ASP A 178 -0.41 -7.07 -13.48
CA ASP A 178 -1.27 -7.99 -14.23
C ASP A 178 -2.24 -7.24 -15.15
N LYS A 179 -2.86 -6.17 -14.64
CA LYS A 179 -3.84 -5.37 -15.39
C LYS A 179 -3.22 -4.68 -16.60
N HIS A 180 -1.96 -4.26 -16.49
CA HIS A 180 -1.27 -3.50 -17.53
C HIS A 180 -0.25 -4.35 -18.31
N ASP A 181 -0.22 -5.68 -18.12
CA ASP A 181 0.73 -6.60 -18.75
C ASP A 181 2.19 -6.12 -18.59
N PHE A 182 2.51 -5.57 -17.42
CA PHE A 182 3.80 -4.95 -17.14
C PHE A 182 4.74 -5.96 -16.48
N VAL A 183 5.85 -6.27 -17.16
CA VAL A 183 6.88 -7.19 -16.64
C VAL A 183 8.03 -6.42 -16.01
N VAL A 184 8.26 -6.65 -14.71
CA VAL A 184 9.39 -6.07 -13.99
C VAL A 184 10.67 -6.84 -14.29
N GLN A 185 11.69 -6.18 -14.82
CA GLN A 185 12.97 -6.82 -15.13
C GLN A 185 13.80 -7.07 -13.85
N GLU A 186 14.61 -8.11 -13.84
CA GLU A 186 15.51 -8.46 -12.70
C GLU A 186 16.46 -7.32 -12.31
N GLU A 187 16.92 -6.53 -13.28
CA GLU A 187 17.74 -5.35 -13.01
C GLU A 187 16.97 -4.29 -12.21
N VAL A 188 15.70 -4.06 -12.55
CA VAL A 188 14.80 -3.14 -11.84
C VAL A 188 14.53 -3.66 -10.42
N MET A 189 14.26 -4.96 -10.26
CA MET A 189 14.11 -5.58 -8.94
C MET A 189 15.37 -5.41 -8.08
N SER A 190 16.55 -5.52 -8.69
CA SER A 190 17.83 -5.30 -8.01
C SER A 190 18.02 -3.83 -7.61
N ARG A 191 17.59 -2.89 -8.46
CA ARG A 191 17.57 -1.45 -8.13
C ARG A 191 16.64 -1.14 -6.96
N ILE A 192 15.46 -1.76 -6.90
CA ILE A 192 14.53 -1.62 -5.76
C ILE A 192 15.21 -2.07 -4.45
N ARG A 193 15.87 -3.23 -4.44
CA ARG A 193 16.60 -3.72 -3.25
C ARG A 193 17.70 -2.74 -2.83
N ALA A 194 18.45 -2.21 -3.79
CA ALA A 194 19.50 -1.24 -3.54
C ALA A 194 18.95 0.09 -2.99
N ALA A 195 17.85 0.60 -3.56
CA ALA A 195 17.17 1.81 -3.12
C ALA A 195 16.68 1.67 -1.67
N VAL A 196 15.99 0.58 -1.34
CA VAL A 196 15.56 0.30 0.04
C VAL A 196 16.78 0.26 0.97
N SER A 197 17.84 -0.48 0.62
CA SER A 197 19.04 -0.58 1.46
C SER A 197 19.77 0.75 1.66
N LEU A 198 19.77 1.62 0.64
CA LEU A 198 20.40 2.93 0.69
C LEU A 198 19.62 3.87 1.61
N CYS A 199 18.30 3.95 1.40
CA CYS A 199 17.44 4.95 2.01
C CYS A 199 16.83 4.51 3.35
N SER A 200 17.01 3.25 3.75
CA SER A 200 16.62 2.73 5.06
C SER A 200 17.70 2.93 6.15
N LYS A 201 18.68 3.82 5.98
CA LYS A 201 19.79 4.05 6.91
C LYS A 201 19.52 5.14 7.93
#